data_AF-A0AAV6KFF1-F1
#
_entry.id   AF-A0AAV6KFF1-F1
#
_cell.length_a   1.000
_cell.length_b   1.000
_cell.length_c   1.000
_cell.angle_alpha   90.00
_cell.angle_beta   90.00
_cell.angle_gamma   90.00
#
_symmetry.space_group_name_H-M   'P 1'
#
loop_
_entity.id
_entity.type
_entity.pdbx_description
1 polymer ?
#
loop_
_entity_poly.entity_id
_entity_poly.type
_entity_poly.pdbx_seq_one_letter_code
_entity_poly.pdbx_strand_id
1 'polypeptide(L)'
;MVATFIVQKILLDDVGLDYICTTAERFFAVGRVLGNMVAALAEQPSSRLLKHIIRCYLRLSDNSRACDALRSCLPDMLRDATFSACLRDDPTTRRWLQQLLHNVQGPRGPLQAGGGFDHMLVN
;
A
#
# COMPACT_ATOMS: atom_id res chain seq x y z
N MET A 1 -19.78 -16.17 -7.83
CA MET A 1 -19.36 -14.77 -8.10
C MET A 1 -20.38 -13.76 -7.52
N VAL A 2 -20.58 -13.76 -6.19
CA VAL A 2 -21.47 -12.80 -5.49
C VAL A 2 -21.00 -12.53 -4.05
N ALA A 3 -20.32 -13.49 -3.42
CA ALA A 3 -19.82 -13.38 -2.05
C ALA A 3 -18.69 -12.33 -1.87
N THR A 4 -17.83 -12.09 -2.89
CA THR A 4 -16.73 -11.10 -2.79
C THR A 4 -17.22 -9.64 -2.74
N PHE A 5 -18.44 -9.36 -3.19
CA PHE A 5 -19.01 -8.01 -3.18
C PHE A 5 -19.49 -7.57 -1.79
N ILE A 6 -19.87 -8.52 -0.93
CA ILE A 6 -20.35 -8.25 0.43
C ILE A 6 -19.15 -7.96 1.36
N VAL A 7 -18.02 -8.65 1.15
CA VAL A 7 -16.75 -8.36 1.86
C VAL A 7 -16.14 -7.03 1.40
N GLN A 8 -16.30 -6.67 0.12
CA GLN A 8 -15.97 -5.32 -0.38
C GLN A 8 -16.72 -4.23 0.40
N LYS A 9 -18.04 -4.38 0.60
CA LYS A 9 -18.86 -3.40 1.32
C LYS A 9 -18.56 -3.29 2.83
N ILE A 10 -18.11 -4.36 3.48
CA ILE A 10 -17.76 -4.36 4.91
C ILE A 10 -16.34 -3.82 5.15
N LEU A 11 -15.39 -4.10 4.26
CA LEU A 11 -14.03 -3.53 4.32
C LEU A 11 -13.99 -2.03 3.93
N LEU A 12 -15.03 -1.54 3.25
CA LEU A 12 -15.19 -0.14 2.87
C LEU A 12 -15.71 0.75 4.03
N ASP A 13 -16.05 0.17 5.19
CA ASP A 13 -16.50 0.93 6.35
C ASP A 13 -15.32 1.32 7.24
N ASP A 14 -15.15 2.63 7.47
CA ASP A 14 -14.06 3.23 8.25
C ASP A 14 -13.91 2.61 9.67
N VAL A 15 -15.00 2.09 10.24
CA VAL A 15 -15.00 1.41 11.55
C VAL A 15 -14.36 0.02 11.48
N GLY A 16 -14.53 -0.70 10.36
CA GLY A 16 -13.94 -2.03 10.16
C GLY A 16 -12.42 -1.97 10.11
N LEU A 17 -11.87 -0.92 9.49
CA LEU A 17 -10.43 -0.78 9.28
C LEU A 17 -9.65 -0.53 10.58
N ASP A 18 -10.22 0.25 11.50
CA ASP A 18 -9.66 0.46 12.83
C ASP A 18 -9.61 -0.85 13.63
N TYR A 19 -10.70 -1.63 13.56
CA TYR A 19 -10.76 -2.94 14.20
C TYR A 19 -9.75 -3.94 13.61
N ILE A 20 -9.45 -3.86 12.31
CA ILE A 20 -8.46 -4.71 11.63
C ILE A 20 -7.03 -4.42 12.11
N CYS A 21 -6.70 -3.16 12.44
CA CYS A 21 -5.39 -2.78 12.95
C CYS A 21 -5.10 -3.31 14.37
N THR A 22 -6.10 -3.83 15.09
CA THR A 22 -5.89 -4.38 16.45
C THR A 22 -5.06 -5.67 16.45
N THR A 23 -5.10 -6.46 15.38
CA THR A 23 -4.43 -7.77 15.32
C THR A 23 -3.74 -8.02 13.98
N ALA A 24 -2.53 -8.58 14.03
CA ALA A 24 -1.71 -8.82 12.83
C ALA A 24 -2.38 -9.79 11.83
N GLU A 25 -3.10 -10.80 12.32
CA GLU A 25 -3.81 -11.76 11.44
C GLU A 25 -4.87 -11.08 10.58
N ARG A 26 -5.62 -10.14 11.15
CA ARG A 26 -6.63 -9.36 10.41
C ARG A 26 -5.94 -8.49 9.37
N PHE A 27 -4.83 -7.86 9.73
CA PHE A 27 -4.03 -7.07 8.78
C PHE A 27 -3.60 -7.90 7.56
N PHE A 28 -3.02 -9.09 7.78
CA PHE A 28 -2.59 -9.96 6.67
C PHE A 28 -3.76 -10.42 5.79
N ALA A 29 -4.90 -10.76 6.40
CA ALA A 29 -6.10 -11.12 5.65
C ALA A 29 -6.54 -9.97 4.72
N VAL A 30 -6.53 -8.74 5.22
CA VAL A 30 -6.93 -7.55 4.46
C VAL A 30 -5.89 -7.16 3.42
N GLY A 31 -4.59 -7.25 3.73
CA GLY A 31 -3.52 -7.01 2.77
C GLY A 31 -3.63 -7.91 1.54
N ARG A 32 -3.90 -9.21 1.71
CA ARG A 32 -4.14 -10.13 0.58
C ARG A 32 -5.36 -9.73 -0.25
N VAL A 33 -6.45 -9.37 0.42
CA VAL A 33 -7.69 -8.96 -0.26
C VAL A 33 -7.48 -7.66 -1.04
N LEU A 34 -6.83 -6.66 -0.44
CA LEU A 34 -6.45 -5.41 -1.10
C LEU A 34 -5.58 -5.70 -2.33
N GLY A 35 -4.56 -6.56 -2.21
CA GLY A 35 -3.72 -6.96 -3.34
C GLY A 35 -4.51 -7.57 -4.50
N ASN A 36 -5.44 -8.48 -4.20
CA ASN A 36 -6.35 -9.05 -5.21
C ASN A 36 -7.26 -7.99 -5.84
N MET A 37 -7.74 -7.01 -5.06
CA MET A 37 -8.52 -5.89 -5.59
C MET A 37 -7.70 -5.00 -6.51
N VAL A 38 -6.42 -4.74 -6.19
CA VAL A 38 -5.51 -3.97 -7.06
C VAL A 38 -5.29 -4.72 -8.38
N ALA A 39 -5.09 -6.03 -8.34
CA ALA A 39 -4.98 -6.84 -9.56
C ALA A 39 -6.27 -6.78 -10.41
N ALA A 40 -7.44 -6.91 -9.79
CA ALA A 40 -8.72 -6.77 -10.48
C ALA A 40 -8.94 -5.35 -11.04
N LEU A 41 -8.43 -4.33 -10.35
CA LEU A 41 -8.44 -2.93 -10.81
C LEU A 41 -7.57 -2.70 -12.05
N ALA A 42 -6.50 -3.49 -12.23
CA ALA A 42 -5.68 -3.43 -13.43
C ALA A 42 -6.46 -3.92 -14.67
N GLU A 43 -7.36 -4.90 -14.50
CA GLU A 43 -8.25 -5.36 -15.56
C GLU A 43 -9.46 -4.42 -15.76
N GLN A 44 -10.04 -3.94 -14.66
CA GLN A 44 -11.20 -3.04 -14.66
C GLN A 44 -10.91 -1.76 -13.87
N PRO A 45 -10.40 -0.71 -14.53
CA PRO A 45 -10.02 0.53 -13.85
C PRO A 45 -11.25 1.23 -13.27
N SER A 46 -11.21 1.50 -11.96
CA SER A 46 -12.28 2.18 -11.23
C SER A 46 -11.70 3.24 -10.29
N SER A 47 -11.91 4.51 -10.63
CA SER A 47 -11.40 5.66 -9.88
C SER A 47 -11.92 5.71 -8.44
N ARG A 48 -13.20 5.35 -8.24
CA ARG A 48 -13.84 5.31 -6.92
C ARG A 48 -13.18 4.26 -6.02
N LEU A 49 -12.97 3.04 -6.51
CA LEU A 49 -12.36 1.96 -5.74
C LEU A 49 -10.89 2.26 -5.42
N LEU A 50 -10.14 2.75 -6.41
CA LEU A 50 -8.73 3.13 -6.23
C LEU A 50 -8.56 4.15 -5.09
N LYS A 51 -9.43 5.17 -5.06
CA LYS A 51 -9.43 6.19 -4.00
C LYS A 51 -9.63 5.60 -2.61
N HIS A 52 -10.56 4.67 -2.47
CA HIS A 52 -10.78 3.96 -1.21
C HIS A 52 -9.58 3.12 -0.81
N ILE A 53 -9.03 2.32 -1.73
CA ILE A 53 -7.87 1.45 -1.46
C ILE A 53 -6.67 2.26 -0.97
N ILE A 54 -6.35 3.37 -1.65
CA ILE A 54 -5.22 4.23 -1.24
C ILE A 54 -5.49 4.84 0.14
N ARG A 55 -6.73 5.25 0.45
CA ARG A 55 -7.09 5.77 1.77
C ARG A 55 -6.96 4.70 2.87
N CYS A 56 -7.35 3.45 2.58
CA CYS A 56 -7.15 2.31 3.47
C CYS A 56 -5.66 2.08 3.76
N TYR A 57 -4.84 2.02 2.71
CA TYR A 57 -3.38 1.90 2.85
C TYR A 57 -2.78 3.04 3.68
N LEU A 58 -3.22 4.28 3.46
CA LEU A 58 -2.72 5.44 4.21
C LEU A 58 -3.02 5.31 5.70
N ARG A 59 -4.25 4.89 6.07
CA ARG A 59 -4.60 4.64 7.46
C ARG A 59 -3.82 3.50 8.08
N LEU A 60 -3.60 2.42 7.33
CA LEU A 60 -2.73 1.33 7.76
C LEU A 60 -1.29 1.82 8.01
N SER A 61 -0.79 2.74 7.18
CA SER A 61 0.57 3.28 7.33
C SER A 61 0.78 4.16 8.55
N ASP A 62 -0.30 4.66 9.16
CA ASP A 62 -0.27 5.41 10.42
C ASP A 62 0.22 4.51 11.59
N ASN A 63 0.02 3.19 11.45
CA ASN A 63 0.44 2.21 12.43
C ASN A 63 1.83 1.65 12.05
N SER A 64 2.83 1.84 12.91
CA SER A 64 4.23 1.48 12.62
C SER A 64 4.43 0.00 12.29
N ARG A 65 3.69 -0.91 12.92
CA ARG A 65 3.74 -2.36 12.63
C ARG A 65 3.17 -2.70 11.25
N ALA A 66 2.06 -2.05 10.88
CA ALA A 66 1.45 -2.25 9.57
C ALA A 66 2.30 -1.61 8.48
N CYS A 67 2.91 -0.45 8.74
CA CYS A 67 3.80 0.24 7.82
C CYS A 67 4.96 -0.65 7.33
N ASP A 68 5.60 -1.40 8.24
CA ASP A 68 6.66 -2.35 7.89
C ASP A 68 6.15 -3.47 6.98
N ALA A 69 5.00 -4.07 7.35
CA ALA A 69 4.37 -5.12 6.54
C ALA A 69 3.90 -4.61 5.18
N LEU A 70 3.41 -3.36 5.11
CA LEU A 70 3.07 -2.70 3.86
C LEU A 70 4.27 -2.60 2.92
N ARG A 71 5.48 -2.41 3.44
CA ARG A 71 6.68 -2.33 2.60
C ARG A 71 6.91 -3.59 1.77
N SER A 72 6.57 -4.75 2.32
CA SER A 72 6.69 -6.07 1.68
C SER A 72 5.42 -6.51 0.93
N CYS A 73 4.24 -6.01 1.32
CA CYS A 73 2.96 -6.40 0.71
C CYS A 73 2.39 -5.35 -0.26
N LEU A 74 3.02 -4.19 -0.44
CA LEU A 74 2.54 -3.18 -1.38
C LEU A 74 2.67 -3.71 -2.81
N PRO A 75 1.57 -3.79 -3.59
CA PRO A 75 1.65 -4.25 -4.97
C PRO A 75 2.40 -3.25 -5.85
N ASP A 76 3.28 -3.76 -6.72
CA ASP A 76 4.07 -2.94 -7.65
C ASP A 76 3.20 -2.08 -8.57
N MET A 77 1.96 -2.47 -8.86
CA MET A 77 1.00 -1.67 -9.65
C MET A 77 0.70 -0.29 -9.02
N LEU A 78 0.78 -0.16 -7.69
CA LEU A 78 0.67 1.14 -7.00
C LEU A 78 1.96 1.96 -7.10
N ARG A 79 3.10 1.34 -7.41
CA ARG A 79 4.41 1.98 -7.61
C ARG A 79 4.67 2.33 -9.08
N ASP A 80 4.28 1.47 -10.01
CA ASP A 80 4.64 1.50 -11.44
C ASP A 80 3.75 2.45 -12.28
N ALA A 81 3.01 3.35 -11.64
CA ALA A 81 2.12 4.29 -12.31
C ALA A 81 1.00 3.66 -13.17
N THR A 82 0.68 2.37 -12.98
CA THR A 82 -0.44 1.67 -13.67
C THR A 82 -1.75 2.45 -13.56
N PHE A 83 -1.99 3.08 -12.41
CA PHE A 83 -3.20 3.87 -12.14
C PHE A 83 -3.03 5.38 -12.37
N SER A 84 -1.95 5.82 -13.02
CA SER A 84 -1.65 7.23 -13.32
C SER A 84 -2.83 7.96 -13.97
N ALA A 85 -3.52 7.30 -14.91
CA ALA A 85 -4.69 7.86 -15.58
C ALA A 85 -5.84 8.16 -14.60
N CYS A 86 -6.16 7.23 -13.69
CA CYS A 86 -7.17 7.46 -12.65
C CYS A 86 -6.71 8.53 -11.62
N LEU A 87 -5.43 8.56 -11.29
CA LEU A 87 -4.84 9.53 -10.35
C LEU A 87 -4.67 10.93 -10.95
N ARG A 88 -4.78 11.08 -12.28
CA ARG A 88 -4.72 12.38 -12.95
C ARG A 88 -5.99 13.19 -12.71
N ASP A 89 -7.13 12.51 -12.64
CA ASP A 89 -8.43 13.13 -12.40
C ASP A 89 -8.67 13.45 -10.91
N ASP A 90 -8.01 12.72 -9.99
CA ASP A 90 -8.17 12.90 -8.54
C ASP A 90 -6.85 13.31 -7.85
N PRO A 91 -6.55 14.62 -7.73
CA PRO A 91 -5.30 15.11 -7.13
C PRO A 91 -5.19 14.81 -5.63
N THR A 92 -6.31 14.55 -4.95
CA THR A 92 -6.34 14.18 -3.54
C THR A 92 -5.80 12.77 -3.34
N THR A 93 -6.24 11.82 -4.15
CA THR A 93 -5.77 10.43 -4.10
C THR A 93 -4.28 10.35 -4.43
N ARG A 94 -3.81 11.14 -5.38
CA ARG A 94 -2.38 11.28 -5.68
C ARG A 94 -1.59 11.75 -4.46
N ARG A 95 -2.07 12.75 -3.72
CA ARG A 95 -1.43 13.22 -2.48
C ARG A 95 -1.38 12.13 -1.41
N TRP A 96 -2.46 11.36 -1.24
CA TRP A 96 -2.47 10.23 -0.30
C TRP A 96 -1.47 9.13 -0.68
N LEU A 97 -1.35 8.81 -1.96
CA LEU A 97 -0.35 7.82 -2.43
C LEU A 97 1.08 8.31 -2.15
N GLN A 98 1.36 9.59 -2.39
CA GLN A 98 2.67 10.17 -2.07
C GLN A 98 2.96 10.10 -0.56
N GLN A 99 1.98 10.43 0.28
CA GLN A 99 2.11 10.34 1.74
C GLN A 99 2.31 8.88 2.20
N LEU A 100 1.55 7.94 1.64
CA LEU A 100 1.70 6.50 1.91
C LEU A 100 3.13 6.06 1.58
N LEU A 101 3.59 6.35 0.37
CA LEU A 101 4.92 5.99 -0.08
C LEU A 101 5.98 6.64 0.81
N HIS A 102 5.79 7.88 1.26
CA HIS A 102 6.68 8.52 2.20
C HIS A 102 6.71 7.82 3.56
N ASN A 103 5.54 7.46 4.12
CA ASN A 103 5.43 6.74 5.39
C ASN A 103 6.13 5.36 5.31
N VAL A 104 5.86 4.60 4.25
CA VAL A 104 6.44 3.26 4.01
C VAL A 104 7.94 3.32 3.64
N GLN A 105 8.42 4.48 3.16
CA GLN A 105 9.84 4.76 2.93
C GLN A 105 10.50 5.51 4.11
N GLY A 106 9.75 5.81 5.18
CA GLY A 106 10.14 6.66 6.30
C GLY A 106 11.50 6.29 6.86
N PRO A 107 12.23 7.29 7.38
CA PRO A 107 13.59 7.58 6.96
C PRO A 107 14.33 6.28 6.69
N ARG A 108 14.75 6.12 5.44
CA ARG A 108 15.90 5.28 5.11
C ARG A 108 17.03 5.75 6.04
N GLY A 109 17.08 5.22 7.27
CA GLY A 109 18.34 5.00 7.97
C GLY A 109 19.22 4.38 6.90
N PRO A 110 20.38 5.00 6.66
CA PRO A 110 21.06 4.97 5.39
C PRO A 110 21.00 3.54 4.88
N LEU A 111 20.33 3.36 3.74
CA LEU A 111 20.59 2.18 2.93
C LEU A 111 22.10 2.20 2.75
N GLN A 112 22.74 1.34 3.53
CA GLN A 112 24.02 0.76 3.26
C GLN A 112 23.92 0.32 1.82
N ALA A 113 24.37 1.22 0.94
CA ALA A 113 24.61 0.94 -0.45
C ALA A 113 25.49 -0.29 -0.44
N GLY A 114 24.98 -1.37 -1.01
CA GLY A 114 25.81 -2.52 -1.32
C GLY A 114 26.97 -2.06 -2.20
N GLY A 115 28.13 -2.64 -1.94
CA GLY A 115 29.17 -2.83 -2.96
C GLY A 115 30.06 -1.63 -3.24
N GLY A 116 31.18 -1.58 -2.53
CA GLY A 116 32.40 -0.92 -2.96
C GLY A 116 33.58 -1.79 -2.56
N PHE A 117 33.92 -2.74 -3.42
CA PHE A 117 35.16 -3.50 -3.39
C PHE A 117 36.35 -2.56 -3.70
N ASP A 118 37.52 -2.93 -3.16
CA ASP A 118 38.89 -2.58 -3.59
C ASP A 118 39.71 -1.54 -2.78
N HIS A 119 40.99 -1.92 -2.58
CA HIS A 119 42.18 -1.13 -2.19
C HIS A 119 42.32 -0.72 -0.69
N MET A 120 43.42 -0.98 0.04
CA MET A 120 44.80 -1.32 -0.31
C MET A 120 45.54 -1.85 0.94
N LEU A 121 46.41 -2.85 0.78
CA LEU A 121 47.52 -3.17 1.68
C LEU A 121 48.49 -1.97 1.75
N VAL A 122 48.88 -1.51 2.94
CA VAL A 122 50.27 -1.20 3.34
C VAL A 122 50.28 -0.44 4.67
N ASN A 123 50.87 -1.04 5.70
CA ASN A 123 52.07 -0.54 6.39
C ASN A 123 52.32 -1.38 7.65
#